data_AF-A0A1M6ET39-F1
#
_entry.id   AF-A0A1M6ET39-F1
#
_cell.length_a   1.000
_cell.length_b   1.000
_cell.length_c   1.000
_cell.angle_alpha   90.00
_cell.angle_beta   90.00
_cell.angle_gamma   90.00
#
_symmetry.space_group_name_H-M   'P 1'
#
loop_
_entity.id
_entity.type
_entity.pdbx_description
1 polymer ?
#
loop_
_entity_poly.entity_id
_entity_poly.type
_entity_poly.pdbx_seq_one_letter_code
_entity_poly.pdbx_strand_id
1 'polypeptide(L)'
;MKKLLFIAFLLTCSICSFAQLTEGKYKVLGVKGFLNNETVFDNLFKDGIATINVTNNIVNITIGGYSVLSYSIEKPAKNGDLYLYNAFEIQSGIKTTLLSKRDKEHPQIDGGMLFVRRSDEYTDIFFISKED
;
A
#
# COMPACT_ATOMS: atom_id res chain seq x y z
N MET A 1 -9.17 -24.60 -30.66
CA MET A 1 -8.07 -23.61 -30.50
C MET A 1 -8.50 -22.22 -30.03
N LYS A 2 -9.77 -21.78 -30.20
CA LYS A 2 -10.23 -20.46 -29.71
C LYS A 2 -10.44 -20.36 -28.18
N LYS A 3 -10.81 -21.47 -27.51
CA LYS A 3 -11.09 -21.46 -26.06
C LYS A 3 -9.82 -21.46 -25.18
N LEU A 4 -8.73 -22.10 -25.61
CA LEU A 4 -7.46 -22.10 -24.86
C LEU A 4 -6.77 -20.73 -24.88
N LEU A 5 -6.83 -20.00 -26.01
CA LEU A 5 -6.27 -18.64 -26.10
C LEU A 5 -6.99 -17.65 -25.19
N PHE A 6 -8.30 -17.82 -24.99
CA PHE A 6 -9.10 -16.93 -24.13
C PHE A 6 -8.79 -17.14 -22.63
N ILE A 7 -8.51 -18.39 -22.23
CA ILE A 7 -8.10 -18.72 -20.85
C ILE A 7 -6.67 -18.24 -20.58
N ALA A 8 -5.76 -18.38 -21.56
CA ALA A 8 -4.42 -17.80 -21.46
C ALA A 8 -4.46 -16.26 -21.40
N PHE A 9 -5.34 -15.61 -22.18
CA PHE A 9 -5.53 -14.16 -22.15
C PHE A 9 -6.08 -13.68 -20.80
N LEU A 10 -7.07 -14.38 -20.23
CA LEU A 10 -7.61 -14.09 -18.89
C LEU A 10 -6.60 -14.30 -17.77
N LEU A 11 -5.76 -15.33 -17.85
CA LEU A 11 -4.67 -15.57 -16.88
C LEU A 11 -3.55 -14.52 -17.00
N THR A 12 -3.25 -14.03 -18.20
CA THR A 12 -2.25 -12.95 -18.39
C THR A 12 -2.78 -11.56 -18.05
N CYS A 13 -4.10 -11.33 -18.13
CA CYS A 13 -4.71 -10.06 -17.72
C CYS A 13 -4.74 -9.88 -16.19
N SER A 14 -4.68 -10.96 -15.41
CA SER A 14 -4.68 -10.86 -13.94
C SER A 14 -3.34 -10.44 -13.35
N ILE A 15 -2.23 -10.60 -14.08
CA ILE A 15 -0.86 -10.43 -13.54
C ILE A 15 -0.25 -9.08 -13.98
N CYS A 16 -0.93 -8.33 -14.84
CA CYS A 16 -0.39 -7.12 -15.46
C CYS A 16 -1.28 -5.88 -15.25
N SER A 17 -1.71 -5.54 -14.02
CA SER A 17 -2.43 -4.24 -13.83
C SER A 17 -2.59 -3.64 -12.43
N PHE A 18 -2.11 -4.21 -11.31
CA PHE A 18 -2.43 -3.64 -10.00
C PHE A 18 -1.20 -3.08 -9.25
N ALA A 19 -0.74 -1.90 -9.66
CA ALA A 19 0.01 -1.00 -8.77
C ALA A 19 -0.94 -0.15 -7.88
N GLN A 20 -2.25 -0.25 -8.13
CA GLN A 20 -3.31 0.33 -7.32
C GLN A 20 -3.49 -0.48 -6.04
N LEU A 21 -3.68 0.20 -4.92
CA LEU A 21 -4.13 -0.38 -3.67
C LEU A 21 -5.60 -0.80 -3.87
N THR A 22 -5.82 -2.10 -4.00
CA THR A 22 -7.15 -2.68 -4.28
C THR A 22 -7.76 -3.18 -2.99
N GLU A 23 -9.08 -3.38 -2.96
CA GLU A 23 -9.74 -3.94 -1.79
C GLU A 23 -9.12 -5.29 -1.40
N GLY A 24 -9.02 -5.51 -0.09
CA GLY A 24 -8.45 -6.73 0.49
C GLY A 24 -7.54 -6.45 1.69
N LYS A 25 -6.87 -7.52 2.13
CA LYS A 25 -5.92 -7.49 3.22
C LYS A 25 -4.50 -7.64 2.68
N TYR A 26 -3.58 -6.89 3.29
CA TYR A 26 -2.17 -6.88 2.94
C TYR A 26 -1.36 -7.17 4.21
N LYS A 27 -0.39 -8.08 4.11
CA LYS A 27 0.67 -8.24 5.09
C LYS A 27 1.63 -7.05 4.98
N VAL A 28 2.13 -6.58 6.12
CA VAL A 28 3.23 -5.60 6.16
C VAL A 28 4.51 -6.35 6.52
N LEU A 29 5.46 -6.36 5.59
CA LEU A 29 6.76 -7.02 5.76
C LEU A 29 7.73 -6.16 6.57
N GLY A 30 7.59 -4.84 6.46
CA GLY A 30 8.40 -3.88 7.20
C GLY A 30 7.93 -2.44 6.99
N VAL A 31 8.53 -1.53 7.73
CA VAL A 31 8.29 -0.09 7.65
C VAL A 31 9.59 0.68 7.80
N LYS A 32 9.77 1.70 6.97
CA LYS A 32 10.84 2.70 7.11
C LYS A 32 10.24 4.07 7.38
N GLY A 33 10.72 4.74 8.41
CA GLY A 33 10.36 6.12 8.72
C GLY A 33 11.42 7.07 8.19
N PHE A 34 11.00 8.13 7.52
CA PHE A 34 11.87 9.20 7.05
C PHE A 34 11.47 10.52 7.69
N LEU A 35 12.46 11.24 8.22
CA LEU A 35 12.34 12.62 8.66
C LEU A 35 13.37 13.45 7.91
N ASN A 36 12.96 14.50 7.20
CA ASN A 36 13.85 15.36 6.43
C ASN A 36 14.78 14.58 5.46
N ASN A 37 14.20 13.57 4.80
CA ASN A 37 14.88 12.63 3.89
C ASN A 37 15.94 11.72 4.54
N GLU A 38 16.07 11.74 5.86
CA GLU A 38 16.92 10.81 6.60
C GLU A 38 16.08 9.67 7.18
N THR A 39 16.60 8.43 7.08
CA THR A 39 15.94 7.28 7.70
C THR A 39 16.08 7.36 9.23
N VAL A 40 14.96 7.48 9.93
CA VAL A 40 14.90 7.54 11.40
C VAL A 40 14.60 6.19 12.05
N PHE A 41 13.95 5.27 11.31
CA PHE A 41 13.85 3.86 11.70
C PHE A 41 13.62 2.96 10.49
N ASP A 42 13.97 1.70 10.64
CA ASP A 42 13.78 0.63 9.66
C ASP A 42 13.47 -0.66 10.42
N ASN A 43 12.22 -1.13 10.33
CA ASN A 43 11.74 -2.28 11.08
C ASN A 43 11.19 -3.34 10.13
N LEU A 44 11.56 -4.60 10.36
CA LEU A 44 10.94 -5.76 9.73
C LEU A 44 9.92 -6.38 10.70
N PHE A 45 8.78 -6.80 10.17
CA PHE A 45 7.73 -7.43 10.94
C PHE A 45 7.69 -8.93 10.70
N LYS A 46 7.41 -9.69 11.76
CA LYS A 46 7.01 -11.09 11.63
C LYS A 46 5.60 -11.16 11.05
N ASP A 47 5.29 -12.25 10.36
CA ASP A 47 3.96 -12.50 9.81
C ASP A 47 2.84 -12.30 10.85
N GLY A 48 1.81 -11.57 10.45
CA GLY A 48 0.63 -11.31 11.28
C GLY A 48 0.78 -10.18 12.32
N ILE A 49 1.98 -9.60 12.48
CA ILE A 49 2.17 -8.47 13.41
C ILE A 49 1.59 -7.18 12.84
N ALA A 50 1.82 -6.89 11.57
CA ALA A 50 1.34 -5.67 10.94
C ALA A 50 0.56 -6.00 9.65
N THR A 51 -0.58 -5.34 9.49
CA THR A 51 -1.52 -5.58 8.39
C THR A 51 -2.12 -4.28 7.89
N ILE A 52 -2.39 -4.21 6.60
CA ILE A 52 -3.16 -3.13 5.97
C ILE A 52 -4.45 -3.71 5.40
N ASN A 53 -5.59 -3.19 5.83
CA ASN A 53 -6.90 -3.54 5.28
C ASN A 53 -7.42 -2.39 4.43
N VAL A 54 -7.86 -2.69 3.22
CA VAL A 54 -8.29 -1.72 2.22
C VAL A 54 -9.72 -2.03 1.81
N THR A 55 -10.58 -1.03 1.91
CA THR A 55 -11.93 -1.01 1.32
C THR A 55 -12.01 0.09 0.27
N ASN A 56 -13.15 0.23 -0.40
CA ASN A 56 -13.39 1.25 -1.42
C ASN A 56 -13.03 2.68 -1.00
N ASN A 57 -13.13 3.00 0.28
CA ASN A 57 -12.93 4.35 0.80
C ASN A 57 -12.11 4.41 2.10
N ILE A 58 -11.63 3.29 2.63
CA ILE A 58 -10.86 3.27 3.88
C ILE A 58 -9.59 2.44 3.73
N VAL A 59 -8.48 2.97 4.23
CA VAL A 59 -7.23 2.24 4.46
C VAL A 59 -6.96 2.20 5.96
N ASN A 60 -6.89 1.00 6.53
CA ASN A 60 -6.58 0.77 7.93
C ASN A 60 -5.23 0.07 8.06
N ILE A 61 -4.27 0.74 8.67
CA ILE A 61 -2.94 0.21 8.99
C ILE A 61 -2.96 -0.20 10.45
N THR A 62 -2.80 -1.49 10.74
CA THR A 62 -2.75 -2.03 12.10
C THR A 62 -1.36 -2.58 12.37
N ILE A 63 -0.73 -2.14 13.44
CA ILE A 63 0.54 -2.69 13.94
C ILE A 63 0.26 -3.25 15.35
N GLY A 64 0.36 -4.57 15.46
CA GLY A 64 -0.03 -5.34 16.63
C GLY A 64 0.61 -4.83 17.92
N GLY A 65 -0.25 -4.53 18.90
CA GLY A 65 0.15 -4.08 20.23
C GLY A 65 0.39 -2.57 20.38
N TYR A 66 0.29 -1.77 19.30
CA TYR A 66 0.68 -0.36 19.34
C TYR A 66 -0.36 0.59 18.75
N SER A 67 -0.70 0.47 17.46
CA SER A 67 -1.40 1.55 16.75
C SER A 67 -2.28 1.06 15.61
N VAL A 68 -3.42 1.72 15.45
CA VAL A 68 -4.27 1.66 14.26
C VAL A 68 -4.35 3.05 13.66
N LEU A 69 -4.04 3.15 12.37
CA LEU A 69 -4.01 4.40 11.61
C LEU A 69 -5.00 4.23 10.46
N SER A 70 -6.01 5.11 10.41
CA SER A 70 -7.15 4.95 9.51
C SER A 70 -7.27 6.16 8.62
N TYR A 71 -7.40 5.92 7.33
CA TYR A 71 -7.52 6.96 6.32
C TYR A 71 -8.81 6.78 5.54
N SER A 72 -9.65 7.80 5.51
CA SER A 72 -10.65 7.91 4.45
C SER A 72 -9.94 8.33 3.18
N ILE A 73 -10.12 7.60 2.08
CA ILE A 73 -9.47 7.86 0.80
C ILE A 73 -10.48 8.18 -0.30
N GLU A 74 -10.10 9.07 -1.19
CA GLU A 74 -10.81 9.30 -2.45
C GLU A 74 -10.32 8.36 -3.55
N LYS A 75 -11.02 8.36 -4.70
CA LYS A 75 -10.59 7.62 -5.88
C LYS A 75 -9.18 8.07 -6.31
N PRO A 76 -8.23 7.16 -6.56
CA PRO A 76 -6.85 7.54 -6.83
C PRO A 76 -6.67 8.18 -8.20
N ALA A 77 -5.70 9.10 -8.27
CA ALA A 77 -5.13 9.58 -9.52
C ALA A 77 -3.88 8.78 -9.87
N LYS A 78 -3.72 8.41 -11.14
CA LYS A 78 -2.51 7.72 -11.63
C LYS A 78 -1.51 8.74 -12.16
N ASN A 79 -0.25 8.65 -11.71
CA ASN A 79 0.86 9.45 -12.20
C ASN A 79 2.06 8.53 -12.48
N GLY A 80 2.26 8.17 -13.75
CA GLY A 80 3.23 7.15 -14.15
C GLY A 80 2.91 5.80 -13.49
N ASP A 81 3.87 5.26 -12.72
CA ASP A 81 3.75 4.00 -11.97
C ASP A 81 3.19 4.17 -10.54
N LEU A 82 2.80 5.40 -10.17
CA LEU A 82 2.28 5.74 -8.85
C LEU A 82 0.76 5.94 -8.88
N TYR A 83 0.10 5.52 -7.80
CA TYR A 83 -1.28 5.88 -7.49
C TYR A 83 -1.31 6.80 -6.29
N LEU A 84 -1.89 7.98 -6.46
CA LEU A 84 -2.02 9.02 -5.45
C LEU A 84 -3.44 9.04 -4.91
N TYR A 85 -3.57 8.96 -3.59
CA TYR A 85 -4.84 9.02 -2.88
C TYR A 85 -4.88 10.29 -2.04
N ASN A 86 -5.85 11.16 -2.32
CA ASN A 86 -6.23 12.17 -1.34
C ASN A 86 -6.82 11.45 -0.13
N ALA A 87 -6.28 11.74 1.04
CA ALA A 87 -6.61 11.02 2.25
C ALA A 87 -6.91 11.98 3.39
N PHE A 88 -7.72 11.49 4.32
CA PHE A 88 -8.03 12.17 5.57
C PHE A 88 -7.78 11.18 6.72
N GLU A 89 -6.80 11.47 7.57
CA GLU A 89 -6.53 10.64 8.73
C GLU A 89 -7.64 10.83 9.77
N ILE A 90 -8.37 9.76 10.06
CA ILE A 90 -9.60 9.80 10.83
C ILE A 90 -9.32 10.21 12.28
N GLN A 91 -8.21 9.76 12.85
CA GLN A 91 -7.85 10.02 14.24
C GLN A 91 -7.44 11.48 14.49
N SER A 92 -6.65 12.07 13.59
CA SER A 92 -6.09 13.41 13.76
C SER A 92 -6.92 14.51 13.07
N GLY A 93 -7.79 14.14 12.13
CA GLY A 93 -8.53 15.07 11.30
C GLY A 93 -7.68 15.80 10.27
N ILE A 94 -6.47 15.29 9.98
CA ILE A 94 -5.52 15.93 9.08
C ILE A 94 -5.69 15.39 7.66
N LYS A 95 -5.71 16.32 6.68
CA LYS A 95 -5.62 15.97 5.27
C LYS A 95 -4.19 15.54 4.94
N THR A 96 -4.06 14.43 4.24
CA THR A 96 -2.78 13.89 3.81
C THR A 96 -2.88 13.24 2.43
N THR A 97 -1.79 12.65 1.98
CA THR A 97 -1.68 11.91 0.73
C THR A 97 -1.07 10.55 1.01
N LEU A 98 -1.69 9.50 0.46
CA LEU A 98 -1.07 8.18 0.37
C LEU A 98 -0.56 7.97 -1.05
N LEU A 99 0.59 7.32 -1.19
CA LEU A 99 1.10 6.89 -2.50
C LEU A 99 1.28 5.38 -2.51
N SER A 100 0.73 4.72 -3.51
CA SER A 100 0.97 3.30 -3.76
C SER A 100 1.86 3.15 -4.98
N LYS A 101 2.93 2.36 -4.85
CA LYS A 101 3.87 2.04 -5.92
C LYS A 101 4.17 0.56 -5.91
N ARG A 102 4.25 -0.06 -7.09
CA ARG A 102 4.87 -1.40 -7.18
C ARG A 102 6.37 -1.31 -6.91
N ASP A 103 6.89 -2.21 -6.09
CA ASP A 103 8.34 -2.40 -6.01
C ASP A 103 8.82 -3.17 -7.26
N LYS A 104 9.66 -2.53 -8.07
CA LYS A 104 10.24 -3.13 -9.28
C LYS A 104 11.50 -3.95 -8.97
N GLU A 105 12.17 -3.64 -7.87
CA GLU A 105 13.40 -4.30 -7.44
C GLU A 105 13.09 -5.59 -6.67
N HIS A 106 11.92 -5.63 -6.01
CA HIS A 106 11.43 -6.80 -5.27
C HIS A 106 10.04 -7.23 -5.77
N PRO A 107 9.91 -7.71 -7.02
CA PRO A 107 8.63 -8.09 -7.62
C PRO A 107 7.90 -9.21 -6.88
N GLN A 108 8.59 -9.97 -6.03
CA GLN A 108 8.03 -10.98 -5.12
C GLN A 108 7.21 -10.37 -3.97
N ILE A 109 7.35 -9.07 -3.70
CA ILE A 109 6.52 -8.32 -2.76
C ILE A 109 5.29 -7.87 -3.54
N ASP A 110 4.31 -8.76 -3.67
CA ASP A 110 3.18 -8.60 -4.61
C ASP A 110 2.30 -7.37 -4.34
N GLY A 111 2.43 -6.72 -3.17
CA GLY A 111 1.72 -5.49 -2.83
C GLY A 111 2.51 -4.18 -3.01
N GLY A 112 3.83 -4.24 -3.21
CA GLY A 112 4.70 -3.07 -3.39
C GLY A 112 4.94 -2.22 -2.13
N MET A 113 4.92 -0.90 -2.30
CA MET A 113 5.18 0.10 -1.27
C MET A 113 3.99 1.04 -1.10
N LEU A 114 3.58 1.24 0.16
CA LEU A 114 2.63 2.28 0.56
C LEU A 114 3.36 3.39 1.32
N PHE A 115 3.35 4.59 0.76
CA PHE A 115 3.88 5.79 1.39
C PHE A 115 2.76 6.51 2.11
N VAL A 116 2.99 6.86 3.36
CA VAL A 116 2.06 7.59 4.21
C VAL A 116 2.75 8.85 4.68
N ARG A 117 2.37 9.99 4.10
CA ARG A 117 2.87 11.28 4.55
C ARG A 117 2.19 11.63 5.87
N ARG A 118 2.94 11.90 6.94
CA ARG A 118 2.37 12.35 8.23
C ARG A 118 2.45 13.85 8.40
N SER A 119 3.49 14.45 7.82
CA SER A 119 3.73 15.89 7.81
C SER A 119 4.54 16.27 6.57
N ASP A 120 4.92 17.54 6.46
CA ASP A 120 5.75 17.99 5.35
C ASP A 120 7.14 17.34 5.33
N GLU A 121 7.65 16.99 6.50
CA GLU A 121 9.00 16.47 6.70
C GLU A 121 9.04 14.97 7.03
N TYR A 122 7.90 14.37 7.39
CA TYR A 122 7.84 12.99 7.87
C TYR A 122 6.97 12.09 6.99
N THR A 123 7.53 10.93 6.59
CA THR A 123 6.84 9.90 5.79
C THR A 123 7.18 8.50 6.27
N ASP A 124 6.16 7.65 6.42
CA ASP A 124 6.33 6.21 6.59
C ASP A 124 6.25 5.51 5.22
N ILE A 125 7.12 4.53 4.96
CA ILE A 125 7.06 3.64 3.80
C ILE A 125 6.85 2.22 4.30
N PHE A 126 5.67 1.67 4.01
CA PHE A 126 5.31 0.29 4.32
C PHE A 126 5.59 -0.61 3.12
N PHE A 127 6.31 -1.71 3.35
CA PHE A 127 6.50 -2.78 2.37
C PHE A 127 5.38 -3.80 2.54
N ILE A 128 4.55 -3.98 1.53
CA ILE A 128 3.27 -4.69 1.66
C ILE A 128 3.13 -5.83 0.66
N SER A 129 2.48 -6.91 1.06
CA SER A 129 2.18 -8.06 0.20
C SER A 129 0.69 -8.38 0.33
N LYS A 130 -0.03 -8.47 -0.79
CA LYS A 130 -1.47 -8.77 -0.76
C LYS A 130 -1.68 -10.23 -0.31
N GLU A 131 -2.66 -10.46 0.55
CA GLU A 131 -3.12 -11.80 0.89
C GLU A 131 -4.10 -12.30 -0.18
N ASP A 132 -3.93 -13.56 -0.61
CA ASP A 132 -4.80 -14.26 -1.56
C ASP A 132 -6.18 -14.61 -0.97
#